data_AF-A0A150FAM6-F1
#
_entry.id   AF-A0A150FAM6-F1
#
_cell.length_a   1.000
_cell.length_b   1.000
_cell.length_c   1.000
_cell.angle_alpha   90.00
_cell.angle_beta   90.00
_cell.angle_gamma   90.00
#
_symmetry.space_group_name_H-M   'P 1'
#
loop_
_entity.id
_entity.type
_entity.pdbx_description
1 polymer ?
#
loop_
_entity_poly.entity_id
_entity_poly.type
_entity_poly.pdbx_seq_one_letter_code
_entity_poly.pdbx_strand_id
1 'polypeptide(L)'
;MDFPQLYNDPTLSQKRKGSIDDPYLSYNETLTIYNGRVLLTEVPNREYRVEVNGDSKEWREIEDGELEDNYFKVDYLMGVVFFNDSNEGKSLTFTYQGEGASFFPASRIWIKRQGNMVIETLQSLIDDAEDAIIRINERIAECERVTKRCIEITNWCRQATSDYEYVVENTRKVYLPFVYTYQDLLSTYPSPQIGWTVTVKETGIEFRWDGFDWINISVSDKYDGFNIVSSYIEPYNIKSVWLRTNNAPTKKRIKPSADAPDGSMVWIRKG
;
A
#
# COMPACT_ATOMS: atom_id res chain seq x y z
N MET A 1 24.80 -29.23 -14.45
CA MET A 1 23.97 -30.22 -15.15
C MET A 1 24.85 -31.41 -15.52
N ASP A 2 24.46 -32.63 -15.13
CA ASP A 2 25.21 -33.86 -15.40
C ASP A 2 24.75 -34.44 -16.75
N PHE A 3 25.43 -34.07 -17.85
CA PHE A 3 25.08 -34.46 -19.22
C PHE A 3 24.86 -35.97 -19.45
N PRO A 4 25.56 -36.90 -18.77
CA PRO A 4 25.24 -38.33 -18.80
C PRO A 4 23.79 -38.70 -18.50
N GLN A 5 23.08 -37.94 -17.67
CA GLN A 5 21.68 -38.20 -17.33
C GLN A 5 20.72 -37.82 -18.48
N LEU A 6 21.05 -36.79 -19.26
CA LEU A 6 20.27 -36.36 -20.44
C LEU A 6 20.17 -37.45 -21.50
N TYR A 7 21.19 -38.31 -21.61
CA TYR A 7 21.21 -39.41 -22.59
C TYR A 7 20.34 -40.61 -22.18
N ASN A 8 19.79 -40.62 -20.97
CA ASN A 8 18.99 -41.74 -20.47
C ASN A 8 17.47 -41.47 -20.45
N ASP A 9 17.01 -40.25 -20.72
CA ASP A 9 15.57 -39.96 -20.76
C ASP A 9 14.94 -40.50 -22.06
N PRO A 10 14.00 -41.46 -22.01
CA PRO A 10 13.48 -42.08 -23.23
C PRO A 10 12.44 -41.20 -23.92
N THR A 11 12.36 -41.29 -25.25
CA THR A 11 11.14 -40.89 -25.97
C THR A 11 10.06 -41.92 -25.67
N LEU A 12 8.91 -41.46 -25.18
CA LEU A 12 7.76 -42.32 -24.93
C LEU A 12 6.86 -42.26 -26.16
N SER A 13 6.63 -43.38 -26.83
CA SER A 13 5.69 -43.45 -27.95
C SER A 13 4.65 -44.50 -27.63
N GLN A 14 3.39 -44.10 -27.67
CA GLN A 14 2.26 -45.00 -27.53
C GLN A 14 1.52 -45.00 -28.85
N LYS A 15 1.38 -46.19 -29.46
CA LYS A 15 0.54 -46.39 -30.64
C LYS A 15 -0.53 -47.42 -30.33
N ARG A 16 -1.79 -47.03 -30.53
CA ARG A 16 -2.98 -47.87 -30.35
C ARG A 16 -3.18 -48.76 -31.57
N LYS A 17 -3.62 -49.99 -31.34
CA LYS A 17 -3.86 -50.97 -32.42
C LYS A 17 -5.26 -50.92 -33.00
N GLY A 18 -6.21 -50.27 -32.33
CA GLY A 18 -7.63 -50.29 -32.72
C GLY A 18 -8.31 -51.64 -32.47
N SER A 19 -7.74 -52.51 -31.64
CA SER A 19 -8.34 -53.80 -31.26
C SER A 19 -9.27 -53.61 -30.06
N ILE A 20 -10.04 -54.66 -29.70
CA ILE A 20 -10.90 -54.64 -28.51
C ILE A 20 -10.10 -54.38 -27.22
N ASP A 21 -8.87 -54.90 -27.15
CA ASP A 21 -7.99 -54.75 -25.98
C ASP A 21 -7.17 -53.44 -25.98
N ASP A 22 -7.04 -52.78 -27.13
CA ASP A 22 -6.29 -51.52 -27.31
C ASP A 22 -7.00 -50.63 -28.36
N PRO A 23 -8.20 -50.11 -28.02
CA PRO A 23 -9.05 -49.40 -28.96
C PRO A 23 -8.52 -47.99 -29.23
N TYR A 24 -8.91 -47.43 -30.38
CA TYR A 24 -8.77 -46.00 -30.64
C TYR A 24 -9.65 -45.20 -29.67
N LEU A 25 -9.23 -43.97 -29.37
CA LEU A 25 -9.99 -43.08 -28.51
C LEU A 25 -10.69 -42.01 -29.34
N SER A 26 -11.98 -41.83 -29.10
CA SER A 26 -12.74 -40.71 -29.67
C SER A 26 -12.38 -39.42 -28.96
N TYR A 27 -11.91 -38.42 -29.71
CA TYR A 27 -11.68 -37.07 -29.22
C TYR A 27 -12.74 -36.12 -29.75
N ASN A 28 -13.13 -35.17 -28.90
CA ASN A 28 -13.89 -33.98 -29.26
C ASN A 28 -13.29 -32.82 -28.47
N GLU A 29 -12.44 -32.02 -29.12
CA GLU A 29 -11.69 -30.96 -28.47
C GLU A 29 -11.83 -29.64 -29.23
N THR A 30 -11.90 -28.54 -28.48
CA THR A 30 -11.92 -27.19 -29.06
C THR A 30 -10.54 -26.57 -28.92
N LEU A 31 -9.88 -26.32 -30.05
CA LEU A 31 -8.52 -25.83 -30.12
C LEU A 31 -8.46 -24.53 -30.94
N THR A 32 -7.56 -23.65 -30.56
CA THR A 32 -7.33 -22.38 -31.24
C THR A 32 -6.20 -22.51 -32.24
N ILE A 33 -6.41 -21.98 -33.44
CA ILE A 33 -5.39 -21.92 -34.50
C ILE A 33 -4.31 -20.92 -34.11
N TYR A 34 -3.06 -21.39 -34.05
CA TYR A 34 -1.89 -20.57 -33.79
C TYR A 34 -0.79 -20.84 -34.82
N ASN A 35 -0.27 -19.77 -35.44
CA ASN A 35 0.67 -19.81 -36.56
C ASN A 35 0.19 -20.73 -37.68
N GLY A 36 -1.08 -20.59 -38.08
CA GLY A 36 -1.70 -21.35 -39.18
C GLY A 36 -1.87 -22.84 -38.91
N ARG A 37 -1.74 -23.29 -37.65
CA ARG A 37 -1.85 -24.72 -37.31
C ARG A 37 -2.45 -24.98 -35.94
N VAL A 38 -2.89 -26.22 -35.76
CA VAL A 38 -3.39 -26.80 -34.51
C VAL A 38 -2.69 -28.13 -34.30
N LEU A 39 -2.24 -28.40 -33.07
CA LEU A 39 -1.73 -29.70 -32.65
C LEU A 39 -2.84 -30.45 -31.92
N LEU A 40 -3.21 -31.62 -32.43
CA LEU A 40 -4.19 -32.50 -31.81
C LEU A 40 -3.57 -33.24 -30.61
N THR A 41 -4.40 -33.62 -29.64
CA THR A 41 -3.96 -34.36 -28.45
C THR A 41 -3.33 -35.72 -28.80
N GLU A 42 -3.91 -36.46 -29.73
CA GLU A 42 -3.34 -37.71 -30.29
C GLU A 42 -3.23 -37.61 -31.82
N VAL A 43 -2.36 -38.42 -32.43
CA VAL A 43 -2.28 -38.55 -33.89
C VAL A 43 -3.57 -39.18 -34.38
N PRO A 44 -4.33 -38.53 -35.28
CA PRO A 44 -5.60 -39.05 -35.75
C PRO A 44 -5.40 -40.28 -36.64
N ASN A 45 -6.35 -41.20 -36.61
CA ASN A 45 -6.40 -42.32 -37.54
C ASN A 45 -6.84 -41.83 -38.92
N ARG A 46 -6.04 -42.16 -39.95
CA ARG A 46 -6.26 -41.70 -41.33
C ARG A 46 -7.53 -42.28 -41.97
N GLU A 47 -7.97 -43.47 -41.57
CA GLU A 47 -9.16 -44.11 -42.12
C GLU A 47 -10.44 -43.43 -41.62
N TYR A 48 -10.46 -42.98 -40.37
CA TYR A 48 -11.59 -42.27 -39.76
C TYR A 48 -11.61 -40.76 -40.05
N ARG A 49 -10.49 -40.21 -40.52
CA ARG A 49 -10.30 -38.78 -40.84
C ARG A 49 -10.55 -37.84 -39.64
N VAL A 50 -10.33 -36.55 -39.84
CA VAL A 50 -10.62 -35.51 -38.84
C VAL A 50 -11.79 -34.67 -39.33
N GLU A 51 -12.79 -34.49 -38.46
CA GLU A 51 -13.89 -33.57 -38.71
C GLU A 51 -13.65 -32.25 -37.98
N VAL A 52 -13.76 -31.14 -38.71
CA VAL A 52 -13.58 -29.78 -38.16
C VAL A 52 -14.93 -29.05 -38.22
N ASN A 53 -15.33 -28.47 -37.09
CA ASN A 53 -16.58 -27.73 -36.95
C ASN A 53 -16.32 -26.36 -36.30
N GLY A 54 -17.07 -25.34 -36.73
CA GLY A 54 -16.96 -23.98 -36.19
C GLY A 54 -16.97 -22.91 -37.28
N ASP A 55 -16.98 -21.64 -36.87
CA ASP A 55 -16.96 -20.46 -37.75
C ASP A 55 -18.12 -20.39 -38.77
N SER A 56 -19.21 -21.14 -38.53
CA SER A 56 -20.37 -21.26 -39.44
C SER A 56 -20.01 -21.61 -40.90
N LYS A 57 -18.90 -22.32 -41.09
CA LYS A 57 -18.39 -22.77 -42.40
C LYS A 57 -18.40 -24.28 -42.51
N GLU A 58 -18.54 -24.76 -43.74
CA GLU A 58 -18.28 -26.15 -44.08
C GLU A 58 -16.79 -26.32 -44.35
N TRP A 59 -16.10 -27.00 -43.43
CA TRP A 59 -14.68 -27.27 -43.51
C TRP A 59 -14.40 -28.47 -44.40
N ARG A 60 -13.37 -28.36 -45.25
CA ARG A 60 -13.00 -29.42 -46.20
C ARG A 60 -11.54 -29.81 -46.04
N GLU A 61 -11.30 -31.10 -45.84
CA GLU A 61 -9.95 -31.65 -45.82
C GLU A 61 -9.40 -31.77 -47.24
N ILE A 62 -8.16 -31.33 -47.46
CA ILE A 62 -7.38 -31.60 -48.67
C ILE A 62 -6.08 -32.34 -48.35
N GLU A 63 -5.63 -33.20 -49.28
CA GLU A 63 -4.34 -33.88 -49.14
C GLU A 63 -3.17 -33.06 -49.73
N ASP A 64 -3.43 -32.31 -50.81
CA ASP A 64 -2.45 -31.49 -51.51
C ASP A 64 -3.10 -30.25 -52.14
N GLY A 65 -2.31 -29.20 -52.36
CA GLY A 65 -2.75 -27.90 -52.86
C GLY A 65 -2.66 -26.76 -51.84
N GLU A 66 -3.08 -25.56 -52.27
CA GLU A 66 -3.15 -24.38 -51.41
C GLU A 66 -4.38 -24.43 -50.49
N LEU A 67 -4.21 -23.99 -49.26
CA LEU A 67 -5.30 -23.94 -48.28
C LEU A 67 -6.13 -22.68 -48.53
N GLU A 68 -7.35 -22.85 -49.02
CA GLU A 68 -8.37 -21.80 -49.04
C GLU A 68 -8.95 -21.54 -47.63
N ASP A 69 -9.76 -20.49 -47.48
CA ASP A 69 -10.30 -20.07 -46.18
C ASP A 69 -11.16 -21.13 -45.47
N ASN A 70 -11.83 -22.02 -46.19
CA ASN A 70 -12.62 -23.12 -45.62
C ASN A 70 -11.94 -24.50 -45.76
N TYR A 71 -10.66 -24.53 -46.13
CA TYR A 71 -9.92 -25.77 -46.35
C TYR A 71 -8.91 -25.98 -45.22
N PHE A 72 -8.65 -27.24 -44.90
CA PHE A 72 -7.63 -27.64 -43.95
C PHE A 72 -6.87 -28.86 -44.44
N LYS A 73 -5.67 -29.07 -43.93
CA LYS A 73 -4.84 -30.23 -44.24
C LYS A 73 -4.39 -30.90 -42.95
N VAL A 74 -4.48 -32.22 -42.90
CA VAL A 74 -4.09 -33.00 -41.72
C VAL A 74 -2.80 -33.75 -42.01
N ASP A 75 -1.79 -33.54 -41.17
CA ASP A 75 -0.62 -34.40 -41.07
C ASP A 75 -0.92 -35.55 -40.11
N TYR A 76 -1.35 -36.67 -40.69
CA TYR A 76 -1.65 -37.93 -39.98
C TYR A 76 -0.41 -38.65 -39.44
N LEU A 77 0.80 -38.12 -39.63
CA LEU A 77 2.01 -38.65 -39.00
C LEU A 77 2.30 -37.94 -37.68
N MET A 78 2.07 -36.62 -37.64
CA MET A 78 2.40 -35.77 -36.48
C MET A 78 1.18 -35.31 -35.68
N GLY A 79 -0.04 -35.50 -36.19
CA GLY A 79 -1.26 -35.00 -35.54
C GLY A 79 -1.44 -33.49 -35.64
N VAL A 80 -0.95 -32.88 -36.73
CA VAL A 80 -1.03 -31.42 -36.94
C VAL A 80 -2.06 -31.11 -38.01
N VAL A 81 -2.96 -30.18 -37.73
CA VAL A 81 -3.93 -29.64 -38.71
C VAL A 81 -3.47 -28.25 -39.14
N PHE A 82 -3.33 -28.04 -40.45
CA PHE A 82 -2.91 -26.79 -41.07
C PHE A 82 -4.11 -26.06 -41.65
N PHE A 83 -4.10 -24.73 -41.52
CA PHE A 83 -5.14 -23.82 -41.97
C PHE A 83 -4.53 -22.67 -42.76
N ASN A 84 -5.37 -21.97 -43.55
CA ASN A 84 -5.00 -20.68 -44.10
C ASN A 84 -4.82 -19.63 -42.98
N ASP A 85 -3.88 -18.70 -43.16
CA ASP A 85 -3.61 -17.58 -42.24
C ASP A 85 -4.86 -16.73 -41.94
N SER A 86 -5.86 -16.71 -42.83
CA SER A 86 -7.17 -16.04 -42.61
C SER A 86 -7.95 -16.59 -41.40
N ASN A 87 -7.57 -17.77 -40.92
CA ASN A 87 -8.23 -18.46 -39.80
C ASN A 87 -7.46 -18.36 -38.48
N GLU A 88 -6.37 -17.59 -38.42
CA GLU A 88 -5.58 -17.40 -37.21
C GLU A 88 -6.43 -16.92 -36.02
N GLY A 89 -6.20 -17.49 -34.84
CA GLY A 89 -6.90 -17.13 -33.60
C GLY A 89 -8.33 -17.64 -33.48
N LYS A 90 -8.87 -18.33 -34.51
CA LYS A 90 -10.20 -18.95 -34.41
C LYS A 90 -10.14 -20.22 -33.57
N SER A 91 -11.17 -20.41 -32.75
CA SER A 91 -11.36 -21.64 -31.98
C SER A 91 -12.34 -22.56 -32.71
N LEU A 92 -11.86 -23.71 -33.14
CA LEU A 92 -12.62 -24.72 -33.87
C LEU A 92 -12.70 -26.00 -33.06
N THR A 93 -13.73 -26.81 -33.30
CA THR A 93 -13.93 -28.10 -32.66
C THR A 93 -13.51 -29.22 -33.60
N PHE A 94 -12.69 -30.12 -33.10
CA PHE A 94 -12.09 -31.24 -33.81
C PHE A 94 -12.64 -32.55 -33.27
N THR A 95 -13.21 -33.37 -34.15
CA THR A 95 -13.67 -34.73 -33.81
C THR A 95 -12.85 -35.74 -34.61
N TYR A 96 -12.23 -36.70 -33.94
CA TYR A 96 -11.38 -37.72 -34.58
C TYR A 96 -11.18 -38.95 -33.69
N GLN A 97 -10.62 -40.01 -34.27
CA GLN A 97 -10.17 -41.21 -33.54
C GLN A 97 -8.64 -41.14 -33.37
N GLY A 98 -8.15 -41.11 -32.13
CA GLY A 98 -6.72 -41.05 -31.82
C GLY A 98 -6.03 -42.42 -31.86
N GLU A 99 -4.83 -42.46 -32.44
CA GLU A 99 -3.93 -43.62 -32.48
C GLU A 99 -2.83 -43.56 -31.41
N GLY A 100 -2.87 -42.61 -30.47
CA GLY A 100 -1.78 -42.33 -29.53
C GLY A 100 -0.86 -41.19 -29.96
N ALA A 101 0.25 -41.01 -29.23
CA ALA A 101 1.16 -39.87 -29.41
C ALA A 101 2.62 -40.24 -29.05
N SER A 102 3.55 -39.39 -29.48
CA SER A 102 4.97 -39.48 -29.10
C SER A 102 5.37 -38.27 -28.25
N PHE A 103 5.93 -38.54 -27.08
CA PHE A 103 6.38 -37.56 -26.12
C PHE A 103 7.90 -37.50 -26.11
N PHE A 104 8.44 -36.30 -26.34
CA PHE A 104 9.86 -36.04 -26.30
C PHE A 104 10.21 -35.39 -24.95
N PRO A 105 11.20 -35.94 -24.20
CA PRO A 105 11.60 -35.35 -22.94
C PRO A 105 12.25 -33.98 -23.18
N ALA A 106 11.89 -32.99 -22.36
CA ALA A 106 12.43 -31.63 -22.47
C ALA A 106 13.95 -31.57 -22.33
N SER A 107 14.56 -32.53 -21.62
CA SER A 107 16.00 -32.70 -21.46
C SER A 107 16.73 -32.98 -22.78
N ARG A 108 16.03 -33.47 -23.81
CA ARG A 108 16.59 -33.73 -25.15
C ARG A 108 16.24 -32.68 -26.20
N ILE A 109 15.41 -31.70 -25.84
CA ILE A 109 15.06 -30.58 -26.72
C ILE A 109 16.09 -29.48 -26.47
N TRP A 110 16.99 -29.25 -27.43
CA TRP A 110 17.98 -28.18 -27.33
C TRP A 110 17.37 -26.85 -27.76
N ILE A 111 17.72 -25.78 -27.05
CA ILE A 111 17.33 -24.40 -27.39
C ILE A 111 18.54 -23.54 -27.75
N LYS A 112 19.75 -24.00 -27.37
CA LYS A 112 21.01 -23.32 -27.72
C LYS A 112 22.12 -24.33 -27.97
N ARG A 113 22.88 -24.11 -29.04
CA ARG A 113 24.03 -24.94 -29.43
C ARG A 113 25.22 -24.11 -29.89
N GLN A 114 26.42 -24.65 -29.71
CA GLN A 114 27.66 -24.11 -30.27
C GLN A 114 28.41 -25.22 -30.98
N GLY A 115 28.52 -25.11 -32.30
CA GLY A 115 28.97 -26.20 -33.15
C GLY A 115 28.07 -27.44 -32.98
N ASN A 116 28.68 -28.58 -32.66
CA ASN A 116 27.99 -29.85 -32.42
C ASN A 116 27.66 -30.12 -30.94
N MET A 117 27.87 -29.14 -30.06
CA MET A 117 27.60 -29.28 -28.63
C MET A 117 26.31 -28.56 -28.24
N VAL A 118 25.41 -29.28 -27.56
CA VAL A 118 24.23 -28.70 -26.91
C VAL A 118 24.70 -27.94 -25.66
N ILE A 119 24.37 -26.65 -25.59
CA ILE A 119 24.71 -25.80 -24.44
C ILE A 119 23.54 -25.75 -23.46
N GLU A 120 22.32 -25.70 -23.99
CA GLU A 120 21.13 -25.44 -23.20
C GLU A 120 19.94 -26.24 -23.74
N THR A 121 19.20 -26.85 -22.83
CA THR A 121 18.02 -27.66 -23.12
C THR A 121 16.77 -26.95 -22.61
N LEU A 122 15.62 -27.35 -23.14
CA LEU A 122 14.33 -26.85 -22.66
C LEU A 122 14.12 -27.17 -21.18
N GLN A 123 14.59 -28.33 -20.70
CA GLN A 123 14.54 -28.66 -19.27
C GLN A 123 15.31 -27.63 -18.43
N SER A 124 16.53 -27.26 -18.85
CA SER A 124 17.31 -26.24 -18.13
C SER A 124 16.55 -24.93 -18.01
N LEU A 125 15.91 -24.50 -19.10
CA LEU A 125 15.14 -23.25 -19.11
C LEU A 125 13.91 -23.32 -18.19
N ILE A 126 13.24 -24.47 -18.13
CA ILE A 126 12.11 -24.70 -17.22
C ILE A 126 12.57 -24.61 -15.78
N ASP A 127 13.64 -25.32 -15.42
CA ASP A 127 14.21 -25.32 -14.07
C ASP A 127 14.61 -23.89 -13.64
N ASP A 128 15.30 -23.15 -14.53
CA ASP A 128 15.70 -21.76 -14.28
C ASP A 128 14.49 -20.82 -14.11
N ALA A 129 13.41 -21.06 -14.86
CA ALA A 129 12.18 -20.30 -14.76
C ALA A 129 11.43 -20.59 -13.44
N GLU A 130 11.34 -21.84 -13.03
CA GLU A 130 10.76 -22.24 -11.74
C GLU A 130 11.51 -21.59 -10.57
N ASP A 131 12.84 -21.66 -10.59
CA ASP A 131 13.72 -21.01 -9.62
C ASP A 131 13.51 -19.48 -9.58
N ALA A 132 13.34 -18.84 -10.75
CA ALA A 132 13.05 -17.43 -10.82
C ALA A 132 11.69 -17.07 -10.20
N ILE A 133 10.67 -17.89 -10.44
CA ILE A 133 9.33 -17.72 -9.86
C ILE A 133 9.37 -17.85 -8.33
N ILE A 134 10.09 -18.83 -7.81
CA ILE A 134 10.26 -19.01 -6.36
C ILE A 134 10.88 -17.75 -5.73
N ARG A 135 11.98 -17.23 -6.30
CA ARG A 135 12.62 -15.99 -5.82
C ARG A 135 11.70 -14.78 -5.88
N ILE A 136 10.84 -14.68 -6.90
CA ILE A 136 9.87 -13.59 -7.02
C ILE A 136 8.84 -13.69 -5.90
N ASN A 137 8.31 -14.88 -5.62
CA ASN A 137 7.33 -15.08 -4.56
C ASN A 137 7.90 -14.74 -3.18
N GLU A 138 9.15 -15.11 -2.89
CA GLU A 138 9.84 -14.73 -1.66
C GLU A 138 9.97 -13.20 -1.51
N ARG A 139 10.31 -12.51 -2.60
CA ARG A 139 10.42 -11.04 -2.63
C ARG A 139 9.06 -10.35 -2.44
N ILE A 140 7.99 -10.90 -3.00
CA ILE A 140 6.63 -10.38 -2.81
C ILE A 140 6.24 -10.49 -1.33
N ALA A 141 6.46 -11.66 -0.72
CA ALA A 141 6.16 -11.86 0.70
C ALA A 141 6.92 -10.88 1.60
N GLU A 142 8.18 -10.56 1.28
CA GLU A 142 8.94 -9.55 2.02
C GLU A 142 8.41 -8.13 1.80
N CYS A 143 8.07 -7.77 0.56
CA CYS A 143 7.46 -6.48 0.24
C CYS A 143 6.15 -6.26 1.01
N GLU A 144 5.33 -7.30 1.15
CA GLU A 144 4.11 -7.26 1.94
C GLU A 144 4.38 -7.02 3.43
N ARG A 145 5.41 -7.65 4.00
CA ARG A 145 5.82 -7.40 5.40
C ARG A 145 6.26 -5.96 5.60
N VAL A 146 7.11 -5.44 4.71
CA VAL A 146 7.58 -4.06 4.76
C VAL A 146 6.42 -3.09 4.66
N THR A 147 5.49 -3.35 3.74
CA THR A 147 4.29 -2.51 3.54
C THR A 147 3.41 -2.47 4.80
N LYS A 148 3.15 -3.62 5.44
CA LYS A 148 2.41 -3.67 6.71
C LYS A 148 3.09 -2.84 7.80
N ARG A 149 4.40 -2.97 7.94
CA ARG A 149 5.18 -2.19 8.91
C ARG A 149 5.14 -0.69 8.62
N CYS A 150 5.21 -0.28 7.36
CA CYS A 150 5.08 1.12 6.97
C CYS A 150 3.70 1.69 7.31
N ILE A 151 2.62 0.91 7.15
CA ILE A 151 1.27 1.31 7.54
C ILE A 151 1.19 1.53 9.05
N GLU A 152 1.72 0.59 9.85
CA GLU A 152 1.77 0.72 11.32
C GLU A 152 2.51 1.97 11.76
N ILE A 153 3.71 2.21 11.20
CA ILE A 153 4.52 3.40 11.51
C ILE A 153 3.77 4.67 11.10
N THR A 154 3.11 4.68 9.93
CA THR A 154 2.35 5.85 9.47
C THR A 154 1.19 6.16 10.40
N ASN A 155 0.47 5.14 10.86
CA ASN A 155 -0.62 5.31 11.82
C ASN A 155 -0.11 5.85 13.16
N TRP A 156 1.02 5.32 13.65
CA TRP A 156 1.66 5.83 14.86
C TRP A 156 2.07 7.31 14.71
N CYS A 157 2.73 7.68 13.61
CA CYS A 157 3.11 9.07 13.34
C CYS A 157 1.90 10.02 13.26
N ARG A 158 0.78 9.56 12.68
CA ARG A 158 -0.48 10.31 12.63
C ARG A 158 -1.05 10.55 14.02
N GLN A 159 -1.10 9.51 14.84
CA GLN A 159 -1.61 9.62 16.21
C GLN A 159 -0.73 10.56 17.05
N ALA A 160 0.59 10.38 17.00
CA ALA A 160 1.52 11.25 17.69
C ALA A 160 1.37 12.73 17.26
N THR A 161 1.22 12.99 15.95
CA THR A 161 0.99 14.36 15.44
C THR A 161 -0.34 14.95 15.92
N SER A 162 -1.41 14.16 15.94
CA SER A 162 -2.73 14.62 16.43
C SER A 162 -2.69 15.02 17.90
N ASP A 163 -1.97 14.26 18.73
CA ASP A 163 -1.77 14.61 20.14
C ASP A 163 -1.05 15.97 20.28
N TYR A 164 -0.06 16.24 19.40
CA TYR A 164 0.62 17.54 19.38
C TYR A 164 -0.28 18.68 18.90
N GLU A 165 -1.15 18.48 17.91
CA GLU A 165 -2.13 19.51 17.49
C GLU A 165 -3.03 19.90 18.65
N TYR A 166 -3.57 18.92 19.38
CA TYR A 166 -4.38 19.18 20.58
C TYR A 166 -3.61 19.96 21.63
N VAL A 167 -2.36 19.58 21.93
CA VAL A 167 -1.52 20.30 22.89
C VAL A 167 -1.25 21.73 22.42
N VAL A 168 -0.94 21.93 21.14
CA VAL A 168 -0.70 23.27 20.58
C VAL A 168 -1.96 24.12 20.69
N GLU A 169 -3.13 23.63 20.27
CA GLU A 169 -4.39 24.38 20.38
C GLU A 169 -4.72 24.75 21.83
N ASN A 170 -4.53 23.80 22.76
CA ASN A 170 -4.82 24.01 24.19
C ASN A 170 -3.72 24.74 24.95
N THR A 171 -2.56 25.04 24.35
CA THR A 171 -1.48 25.82 24.98
C THR A 171 -1.15 27.10 24.23
N ARG A 172 -1.69 27.30 23.02
CA ARG A 172 -1.50 28.50 22.21
C ARG A 172 -1.96 29.73 22.98
N LYS A 173 -1.07 30.73 23.05
CA LYS A 173 -1.37 32.07 23.57
C LYS A 173 -1.03 33.09 22.50
N VAL A 174 -2.04 33.81 22.02
CA VAL A 174 -1.92 34.95 21.12
C VAL A 174 -2.35 36.18 21.89
N TYR A 175 -1.37 36.95 22.40
CA TYR A 175 -1.64 38.12 23.21
C TYR A 175 -2.22 39.26 22.36
N LEU A 176 -3.36 39.79 22.80
CA LEU A 176 -4.08 40.91 22.18
C LEU A 176 -4.03 42.16 23.07
N PRO A 177 -4.41 43.34 22.54
CA PRO A 177 -4.52 44.55 23.34
C PRO A 177 -5.40 44.36 24.58
N PHE A 178 -4.98 44.93 25.70
CA PHE A 178 -5.70 44.85 26.97
C PHE A 178 -7.04 45.60 26.89
N VAL A 179 -8.01 45.13 27.66
CA VAL A 179 -9.32 45.77 27.86
C VAL A 179 -9.45 46.25 29.30
N TYR A 180 -10.36 47.17 29.59
CA TYR A 180 -10.49 47.72 30.94
C TYR A 180 -11.27 46.78 31.87
N THR A 181 -12.44 46.30 31.44
CA THR A 181 -13.32 45.40 32.21
C THR A 181 -13.54 44.06 31.51
N TYR A 182 -14.11 43.08 32.21
CA TYR A 182 -14.52 41.81 31.57
C TYR A 182 -15.66 42.00 30.57
N GLN A 183 -16.54 42.99 30.77
CA GLN A 183 -17.59 43.28 29.80
C GLN A 183 -17.01 43.83 28.49
N ASP A 184 -15.93 44.63 28.59
CA ASP A 184 -15.21 45.15 27.42
C ASP A 184 -14.52 44.05 26.63
N LEU A 185 -14.15 42.93 27.27
CA LEU A 185 -13.61 41.75 26.60
C LEU A 185 -14.61 41.22 25.56
N LEU A 186 -15.87 41.09 25.97
CA LEU A 186 -16.94 40.53 25.15
C LEU A 186 -17.37 41.48 24.02
N SER A 187 -17.32 42.80 24.26
CA SER A 187 -17.70 43.80 23.26
C SER A 187 -16.56 44.10 22.27
N THR A 188 -15.30 44.10 22.73
CA THR A 188 -14.12 44.37 21.90
C THR A 188 -13.75 43.16 21.03
N TYR A 189 -13.97 41.95 21.53
CA TYR A 189 -13.68 40.69 20.83
C TYR A 189 -14.94 39.81 20.75
N PRO A 190 -15.96 40.19 19.95
CA PRO A 190 -17.23 39.47 19.84
C PRO A 190 -17.14 38.16 19.04
N SER A 191 -16.04 37.93 18.32
CA SER A 191 -15.77 36.70 17.56
C SER A 191 -14.34 36.23 17.80
N PRO A 192 -14.06 35.70 19.02
CA PRO A 192 -12.72 35.30 19.40
C PRO A 192 -12.26 34.01 18.69
N GLN A 193 -10.95 33.88 18.48
CA GLN A 193 -10.34 32.66 17.93
C GLN A 193 -9.55 31.91 19.01
N ILE A 194 -9.42 30.58 18.86
CA ILE A 194 -8.72 29.72 19.83
C ILE A 194 -7.31 30.24 20.10
N GLY A 195 -6.97 30.34 21.39
CA GLY A 195 -5.67 30.80 21.87
C GLY A 195 -5.54 32.31 22.02
N TRP A 196 -6.51 33.13 21.57
CA TRP A 196 -6.53 34.56 21.87
C TRP A 196 -6.48 34.78 23.37
N THR A 197 -5.55 35.61 23.81
CA THR A 197 -5.26 35.88 25.22
C THR A 197 -5.33 37.38 25.46
N VAL A 198 -6.19 37.81 26.38
CA VAL A 198 -6.42 39.23 26.68
C VAL A 198 -6.30 39.43 28.18
N THR A 199 -5.61 40.49 28.57
CA THR A 199 -5.54 40.94 29.96
C THR A 199 -6.64 41.96 30.24
N VAL A 200 -7.41 41.75 31.30
CA VAL A 200 -8.37 42.73 31.84
C VAL A 200 -7.64 43.63 32.84
N LYS A 201 -7.54 44.92 32.55
CA LYS A 201 -6.72 45.88 33.29
C LYS A 201 -7.22 46.15 34.71
N GLU A 202 -8.53 46.13 34.93
CA GLU A 202 -9.13 46.34 36.26
C GLU A 202 -8.75 45.23 37.25
N THR A 203 -8.70 43.98 36.80
CA THR A 203 -8.45 42.80 37.64
C THR A 203 -7.03 42.25 37.52
N GLY A 204 -6.32 42.61 36.45
CA GLY A 204 -5.03 42.05 36.09
C GLY A 204 -5.09 40.61 35.58
N ILE A 205 -6.27 40.02 35.38
CA ILE A 205 -6.43 38.62 34.99
C ILE A 205 -6.21 38.46 33.48
N GLU A 206 -5.49 37.42 33.09
CA GLU A 206 -5.34 36.97 31.70
C GLU A 206 -6.40 35.91 31.39
N PHE A 207 -7.28 36.23 30.45
CA PHE A 207 -8.26 35.30 29.91
C PHE A 207 -7.80 34.79 28.56
N ARG A 208 -7.99 33.50 28.31
CA ARG A 208 -7.73 32.86 27.02
C ARG A 208 -9.00 32.26 26.47
N TRP A 209 -9.26 32.42 25.19
CA TRP A 209 -10.35 31.74 24.51
C TRP A 209 -9.98 30.29 24.18
N ASP A 210 -10.78 29.33 24.65
CA ASP A 210 -10.56 27.88 24.41
C ASP A 210 -11.37 27.32 23.21
N GLY A 211 -12.22 28.14 22.61
CA GLY A 211 -13.14 27.72 21.53
C GLY A 211 -14.62 27.82 21.92
N PHE A 212 -14.92 27.80 23.22
CA PHE A 212 -16.27 27.87 23.77
C PHE A 212 -16.44 29.02 24.75
N ASP A 213 -15.45 29.27 25.62
CA ASP A 213 -15.50 30.30 26.65
C ASP A 213 -14.14 30.99 26.89
N TRP A 214 -14.19 32.17 27.51
CA TRP A 214 -13.00 32.86 28.02
C TRP A 214 -12.60 32.25 29.37
N ILE A 215 -11.56 31.42 29.36
CA ILE A 215 -11.03 30.78 30.57
C ILE A 215 -9.97 31.65 31.24
N ASN A 216 -10.04 31.78 32.56
CA ASN A 216 -8.96 32.39 33.35
C ASN A 216 -7.75 31.46 33.35
N ILE A 217 -6.62 31.94 32.83
CA ILE A 217 -5.39 31.14 32.73
C ILE A 217 -4.28 31.63 33.66
N SER A 218 -4.28 32.91 34.06
CA SER A 218 -3.27 33.48 34.95
C SER A 218 -3.62 34.92 35.37
N VAL A 219 -2.74 35.53 36.17
CA VAL A 219 -2.72 36.98 36.43
C VAL A 219 -1.50 37.55 35.71
N SER A 220 -1.65 38.66 35.01
CA SER A 220 -0.61 39.25 34.18
C SER A 220 0.52 39.83 35.00
N ASP A 221 1.76 39.46 34.69
CA ASP A 221 2.98 39.98 35.34
C ASP A 221 3.11 41.51 35.27
N LYS A 222 2.43 42.16 34.33
CA LYS A 222 2.43 43.63 34.15
C LYS A 222 1.48 44.35 35.11
N TYR A 223 0.46 43.66 35.61
CA TYR A 223 -0.57 44.20 36.51
C TYR A 223 -0.60 43.49 37.88
N ASP A 224 0.19 42.43 38.05
CA ASP A 224 0.53 41.89 39.36
C ASP A 224 1.26 42.99 40.13
N GLY A 225 0.59 43.53 41.14
CA GLY A 225 1.19 44.51 42.05
C GLY A 225 2.48 43.95 42.67
N PHE A 226 3.33 44.83 43.19
CA PHE A 226 4.60 44.41 43.80
C PHE A 226 4.39 43.27 44.80
N ASN A 227 4.98 42.11 44.50
CA ASN A 227 5.06 41.02 45.46
C ASN A 227 5.87 41.53 46.67
N ILE A 228 5.25 41.55 47.87
CA ILE A 228 5.98 41.82 49.11
C ILE A 228 6.48 40.49 49.65
N VAL A 229 7.80 40.36 49.74
CA VAL A 229 8.44 39.26 50.46
C VAL A 229 8.76 39.76 51.86
N SER A 230 8.14 39.15 52.87
CA SER A 230 8.54 39.35 54.27
C SER A 230 9.55 38.27 54.64
N SER A 231 10.79 38.64 54.98
CA SER A 231 11.88 37.66 55.20
C SER A 231 13.02 38.30 55.98
N TYR A 232 13.73 37.51 56.79
CA TYR A 232 14.98 37.92 57.43
C TYR A 232 16.16 38.09 56.44
N ILE A 233 16.12 37.36 55.33
CA ILE A 233 17.16 37.32 54.30
C ILE A 233 16.66 38.09 53.07
N GLU A 234 17.52 38.96 52.55
CA GLU A 234 17.25 39.75 51.34
C GLU A 234 17.04 38.84 50.12
N PRO A 235 15.95 39.02 49.35
CA PRO A 235 15.70 38.22 48.15
C PRO A 235 16.60 38.64 46.99
N TYR A 236 17.07 37.66 46.22
CA TYR A 236 18.05 37.84 45.13
C TYR A 236 17.53 38.59 43.89
N ASN A 237 16.24 38.96 43.82
CA ASN A 237 15.62 39.53 42.61
C ASN A 237 14.84 40.83 42.91
N ILE A 238 15.16 41.89 42.16
CA ILE A 238 14.83 43.30 42.44
C ILE A 238 13.45 43.77 41.98
N LYS A 239 12.53 42.86 41.62
CA LYS A 239 11.14 43.19 41.25
C LYS A 239 10.15 42.99 42.41
N SER A 240 10.56 43.27 43.64
CA SER A 240 9.76 43.04 44.84
C SER A 240 10.06 44.07 45.92
N VAL A 241 9.05 44.44 46.70
CA VAL A 241 9.25 45.26 47.91
C VAL A 241 9.59 44.30 49.04
N TRP A 242 10.85 44.33 49.51
CA TRP A 242 11.26 43.49 50.64
C TRP A 242 10.95 44.17 51.97
N LEU A 243 10.19 43.49 52.83
CA LEU A 243 9.92 43.92 54.19
C LEU A 243 10.67 43.00 55.15
N ARG A 244 11.73 43.52 55.80
CA ARG A 244 12.44 42.73 56.81
C ARG A 244 11.56 42.56 58.04
N THR A 245 11.19 41.33 58.36
CA THR A 245 10.39 41.00 59.54
C THR A 245 11.07 39.91 60.37
N ASN A 246 10.67 39.84 61.65
CA ASN A 246 11.18 38.83 62.57
C ASN A 246 10.41 37.50 62.55
N ASN A 247 9.53 37.32 61.56
CA ASN A 247 8.61 36.19 61.46
C ASN A 247 8.96 35.32 60.24
N ALA A 248 8.45 34.08 60.22
CA ALA A 248 8.60 33.19 59.08
C ALA A 248 8.08 33.85 57.78
N PRO A 249 8.70 33.58 56.62
CA PRO A 249 8.29 34.21 55.39
C PRO A 249 6.84 33.94 55.04
N THR A 250 6.07 35.00 54.82
CA THR A 250 4.67 34.88 54.38
C THR A 250 4.42 35.76 53.17
N LYS A 251 3.64 35.23 52.21
CA LYS A 251 3.17 36.00 51.06
C LYS A 251 2.12 37.01 51.53
N LYS A 252 2.33 38.29 51.22
CA LYS A 252 1.40 39.38 51.49
C LYS A 252 1.11 40.13 50.20
N ARG A 253 -0.13 40.61 50.04
CA ARG A 253 -0.58 41.38 48.86
C ARG A 253 -0.90 42.81 49.26
N ILE A 254 -0.54 43.77 48.41
CA ILE A 254 -0.96 45.17 48.55
C ILE A 254 -2.32 45.32 47.87
N LYS A 255 -3.31 45.88 48.56
CA LYS A 255 -4.61 46.22 47.98
C LYS A 255 -4.71 47.74 47.81
N PRO A 256 -5.07 48.25 46.62
CA PRO A 256 -5.39 49.67 46.44
C PRO A 256 -6.62 50.05 47.30
N SER A 257 -6.55 51.18 48.01
CA SER A 257 -7.66 51.72 48.80
C SER A 257 -7.66 53.25 48.69
N ALA A 258 -8.86 53.85 48.62
CA ALA A 258 -9.03 55.31 48.66
C ALA A 258 -8.83 55.85 50.09
N ASP A 259 -9.22 55.04 51.07
CA ASP A 259 -9.12 55.36 52.50
C ASP A 259 -7.98 54.58 53.16
N ALA A 260 -7.37 55.17 54.17
CA ALA A 260 -6.34 54.53 54.96
C ALA A 260 -6.95 53.33 55.73
N PRO A 261 -6.34 52.13 55.69
CA PRO A 261 -6.86 50.97 56.41
C PRO A 261 -6.65 51.07 57.93
N ASP A 262 -7.60 50.54 58.70
CA ASP A 262 -7.59 50.46 60.17
C ASP A 262 -6.61 49.38 60.69
N GLY A 263 -5.33 49.58 60.40
CA GLY A 263 -4.21 48.84 61.00
C GLY A 263 -3.78 47.54 60.30
N SER A 264 -2.48 47.25 60.42
CA SER A 264 -1.76 46.06 59.91
C SER A 264 -1.71 45.87 58.38
N MET A 265 -1.88 46.93 57.59
CA MET A 265 -1.78 46.88 56.13
C MET A 265 -0.86 47.98 55.60
N VAL A 266 -0.07 47.64 54.58
CA VAL A 266 0.73 48.60 53.81
C VAL A 266 -0.15 49.08 52.66
N TRP A 267 -0.34 50.40 52.56
CA TRP A 267 -1.09 51.03 51.47
C TRP A 267 -0.23 52.14 50.84
N ILE A 268 -0.48 52.41 49.57
CA ILE A 268 0.13 53.51 48.83
C ILE A 268 -1.00 54.44 48.43
N ARG A 269 -1.01 55.67 48.97
CA ARG A 269 -1.96 56.71 48.59
C ARG A 269 -1.67 57.13 47.15
N LYS A 270 -2.64 56.94 46.25
CA LYS A 270 -2.54 57.47 44.89
C LYS A 270 -2.81 58.98 44.97
N GLY A 271 -1.82 59.79 44.62
CA GLY A 271 -1.99 61.23 44.43
C GLY A 271 -2.85 61.55 43.22
#